data_AF-A0A7H0LLA1-F1
#
_entry.id   AF-A0A7H0LLA1-F1
#
_cell.length_a   1.000
_cell.length_b   1.000
_cell.length_c   1.000
_cell.angle_alpha   90.00
_cell.angle_beta   90.00
_cell.angle_gamma   90.00
#
_symmetry.space_group_name_H-M   'P 1'
#
loop_
_entity.id
_entity.type
_entity.pdbx_description
1 polymer ?
#
loop_
_entity_poly.entity_id
_entity_poly.type
_entity_poly.pdbx_seq_one_letter_code
_entity_poly.pdbx_strand_id
1 'polypeptide(L)'
;MPAPLRPTASGSSNFVFKHYSGALTQTDGEIRGRRVDDYLFRFEGGKQVLISMDHEDDDLDPLLQVYPAANRQGADPIAGDDDSGGRMNAFLSFTPEESGDYIVRATGSTSDRSIGSYRLRVGQQP
;
A
#
# COMPACT_ATOMS: atom_id res chain seq x y z
N MET A 1 37.00 25.15 -7.71
CA MET A 1 35.98 24.81 -6.69
C MET A 1 36.04 23.30 -6.47
N PRO A 2 36.33 22.78 -5.27
CA PRO A 2 36.19 21.34 -5.00
C PRO A 2 34.70 20.93 -5.03
N ALA A 3 34.41 19.69 -5.41
CA ALA A 3 33.06 19.16 -5.50
C ALA A 3 32.37 19.10 -4.12
N PRO A 4 31.05 19.30 -4.03
CA PRO A 4 30.33 19.19 -2.77
C PRO A 4 30.39 17.77 -2.21
N LEU A 5 30.65 17.65 -0.91
CA LEU A 5 30.55 16.39 -0.18
C LEU A 5 29.08 15.95 -0.18
N ARG A 6 28.80 14.76 -0.72
CA ARG A 6 27.49 14.12 -0.57
C ARG A 6 27.42 13.49 0.82
N PRO A 7 26.29 13.57 1.54
CA PRO A 7 26.11 12.79 2.75
C PRO A 7 26.28 11.30 2.42
N THR A 8 27.13 10.59 3.16
CA THR A 8 27.07 9.13 3.21
C THR A 8 25.76 8.76 3.89
N ALA A 9 24.85 8.09 3.18
CA ALA A 9 23.60 7.61 3.77
C ALA A 9 23.92 6.78 5.02
N SER A 10 23.68 7.36 6.21
CA SER A 10 23.87 6.68 7.48
C SER A 10 22.56 5.99 7.82
N GLY A 11 22.40 4.77 7.33
CA GLY A 11 21.25 3.92 7.63
C GLY A 11 20.81 3.13 6.39
N SER A 12 21.32 1.91 6.25
CA SER A 12 20.68 0.91 5.40
C SER A 12 19.57 0.25 6.23
N SER A 13 18.34 0.76 6.12
CA SER A 13 17.17 0.01 6.55
C SER A 13 16.96 -1.15 5.58
N ASN A 14 17.33 -2.37 6.00
CA ASN A 14 17.08 -3.57 5.22
C ASN A 14 15.61 -3.98 5.40
N PHE A 15 14.77 -3.60 4.45
CA PHE A 15 13.41 -4.13 4.37
C PHE A 15 13.43 -5.52 3.73
N VAL A 16 12.68 -6.46 4.31
CA VAL A 16 12.31 -7.72 3.65
C VAL A 16 10.88 -7.59 3.15
N PHE A 17 10.70 -7.60 1.84
CA PHE A 17 9.39 -7.48 1.22
C PHE A 17 8.75 -8.85 1.01
N LYS A 18 7.50 -8.98 1.42
CA LYS A 18 6.60 -10.04 0.99
C LYS A 18 5.87 -9.59 -0.26
N HIS A 19 5.71 -10.49 -1.22
CA HIS A 19 5.05 -10.22 -2.50
C HIS A 19 3.76 -11.03 -2.60
N TYR A 20 2.72 -10.38 -3.10
CA TYR A 20 1.41 -10.95 -3.33
C TYR A 20 0.96 -10.55 -4.73
N SER A 21 0.46 -11.51 -5.49
CA SER A 21 -0.20 -11.25 -6.77
C SER A 21 -1.70 -11.41 -6.57
N GLY A 22 -2.48 -10.50 -7.13
CA GLY A 22 -3.93 -10.49 -7.05
C GLY A 22 -4.56 -9.93 -8.31
N ALA A 23 -5.87 -10.00 -8.39
CA ALA A 23 -6.65 -9.34 -9.43
C ALA A 23 -7.97 -8.87 -8.85
N LEU A 24 -8.31 -7.61 -9.06
CA LEU A 24 -9.63 -7.09 -8.77
C LEU A 24 -10.54 -7.45 -9.95
N THR A 25 -11.63 -8.14 -9.66
CA THR A 25 -12.59 -8.69 -10.62
C THR A 25 -14.00 -8.21 -10.29
N GLN A 26 -14.93 -8.42 -11.20
CA GLN A 26 -16.33 -8.02 -10.98
C GLN A 26 -17.00 -8.72 -9.79
N THR A 27 -16.48 -9.87 -9.37
CA THR A 27 -17.03 -10.67 -8.27
C THR A 27 -16.47 -10.30 -6.90
N ASP A 28 -15.46 -9.44 -6.84
CA ASP A 28 -14.86 -9.05 -5.57
C ASP A 28 -15.73 -8.06 -4.79
N GLY A 29 -15.40 -7.95 -3.50
CA GLY A 29 -16.08 -7.05 -2.58
C GLY A 29 -16.13 -5.63 -3.13
N GLU A 30 -17.22 -4.92 -2.90
CA GLU A 30 -17.41 -3.56 -3.41
C GLU A 30 -17.59 -2.57 -2.27
N ILE A 31 -16.87 -1.46 -2.32
CA ILE A 31 -17.03 -0.34 -1.41
C ILE A 31 -17.12 0.94 -2.23
N ARG A 32 -18.26 1.63 -2.13
CA ARG A 32 -18.54 2.89 -2.84
C ARG A 32 -18.28 2.79 -4.35
N GLY A 33 -18.68 1.68 -4.97
CA GLY A 33 -18.53 1.44 -6.42
C GLY A 33 -17.15 0.95 -6.87
N ARG A 34 -16.25 0.62 -5.95
CA ARG A 34 -14.89 0.15 -6.26
C ARG A 34 -14.67 -1.26 -5.71
N ARG A 35 -14.07 -2.13 -6.51
CA ARG A 35 -13.64 -3.47 -6.10
C ARG A 35 -12.50 -3.37 -5.10
N VAL A 36 -12.53 -4.24 -4.09
CA VAL A 36 -11.55 -4.23 -3.00
C VAL A 36 -11.07 -5.64 -2.68
N ASP A 37 -9.78 -5.76 -2.42
CA ASP A 37 -9.16 -6.88 -1.71
C ASP A 37 -8.58 -6.37 -0.39
N ASP A 38 -8.99 -6.98 0.72
CA ASP A 38 -8.48 -6.65 2.05
C ASP A 38 -7.46 -7.70 2.51
N TYR A 39 -6.24 -7.24 2.81
CA TYR A 39 -5.17 -8.07 3.36
C TYR A 39 -4.94 -7.77 4.83
N LEU A 40 -4.94 -8.82 5.67
CA LEU A 40 -4.67 -8.68 7.11
C LEU A 40 -3.17 -8.84 7.38
N PHE A 41 -2.57 -7.83 8.01
CA PHE A 41 -1.19 -7.84 8.46
C PHE A 41 -1.10 -7.49 9.94
N ARG A 42 -0.13 -8.08 10.63
CA ARG A 42 0.27 -7.64 11.96
C ARG A 42 1.52 -6.78 11.83
N PHE A 43 1.44 -5.53 12.23
CA PHE A 43 2.58 -4.60 12.25
C PHE A 43 2.97 -4.25 13.68
N GLU A 44 4.23 -3.83 13.87
CA GLU A 44 4.73 -3.36 15.16
C GLU A 44 4.75 -1.83 15.20
N GLY A 45 4.32 -1.26 16.34
CA GLY A 45 4.36 0.17 16.59
C GLY A 45 5.78 0.72 16.51
N GLY A 46 5.92 1.92 15.95
CA GLY A 46 7.19 2.62 15.79
C GLY A 46 8.10 2.11 14.67
N LYS A 47 7.76 1.01 13.98
CA LYS A 47 8.53 0.49 12.84
C LYS A 47 7.93 0.96 11.52
N GLN A 48 8.75 1.53 10.63
CA GLN A 48 8.26 1.97 9.33
C GLN A 48 7.80 0.79 8.49
N VAL A 49 6.67 0.97 7.81
CA VAL A 49 6.08 0.04 6.85
C VAL A 49 6.07 0.70 5.47
N LEU A 50 6.51 -0.05 4.48
CA LEU A 50 6.47 0.32 3.07
C LEU A 50 5.56 -0.64 2.32
N ILE A 51 4.63 -0.09 1.56
CA ILE A 51 3.67 -0.83 0.74
C ILE A 51 3.72 -0.28 -0.68
N SER A 52 3.71 -1.15 -1.67
CA SER A 52 3.49 -0.75 -3.07
C SER A 52 2.48 -1.65 -3.73
N MET A 53 1.69 -1.08 -4.63
CA MET A 53 0.76 -1.79 -5.48
C MET A 53 1.02 -1.37 -6.92
N ASP A 54 1.60 -2.28 -7.69
CA ASP A 54 1.81 -2.10 -9.12
C ASP A 54 0.60 -2.67 -9.86
N HIS A 55 0.00 -1.93 -10.79
CA HIS A 55 -0.91 -2.55 -11.76
C HIS A 55 -0.09 -3.37 -12.78
N GLU A 56 -0.70 -4.41 -13.33
CA GLU A 56 -0.13 -5.21 -14.41
C GLU A 56 -0.85 -4.96 -15.77
N ASP A 57 -1.94 -4.18 -15.75
CA ASP A 57 -2.73 -3.73 -16.90
C ASP A 57 -3.23 -2.29 -16.68
N ASP A 58 -3.76 -1.66 -17.74
CA ASP A 58 -4.23 -0.27 -17.71
C ASP A 58 -5.69 -0.12 -17.23
N ASP A 59 -6.38 -1.23 -16.92
CA ASP A 59 -7.78 -1.22 -16.48
C ASP A 59 -7.90 -0.89 -14.98
N LEU A 60 -6.78 -1.00 -14.24
CA LEU A 60 -6.67 -0.66 -12.84
C LEU A 60 -5.83 0.60 -12.64
N ASP A 61 -6.35 1.54 -11.85
CA ASP A 61 -5.61 2.68 -11.32
C ASP A 61 -5.43 2.47 -9.81
N PRO A 62 -4.30 1.86 -9.35
CA PRO A 62 -4.11 1.45 -7.97
C PRO A 62 -4.36 2.53 -6.91
N LEU A 63 -5.08 2.16 -5.86
CA LEU A 63 -5.19 2.93 -4.62
C LEU A 63 -4.94 2.00 -3.43
N LEU A 64 -4.00 2.39 -2.57
CA LEU A 64 -3.74 1.74 -1.29
C LEU A 64 -4.41 2.49 -0.17
N GLN A 65 -5.05 1.75 0.74
CA GLN A 65 -5.63 2.29 1.96
C GLN A 65 -5.27 1.40 3.16
N VAL A 66 -4.92 2.00 4.29
CA VAL A 66 -4.59 1.29 5.52
C VAL A 66 -5.57 1.65 6.62
N TYR A 67 -6.02 0.63 7.35
CA TYR A 67 -6.93 0.77 8.48
C TYR A 67 -6.44 -0.07 9.66
N PRO A 68 -6.67 0.36 10.91
CA PRO A 68 -6.69 -0.57 12.04
C PRO A 68 -7.77 -1.64 11.78
N ALA A 69 -7.47 -2.92 12.02
CA ALA A 69 -8.40 -4.01 11.69
C ALA A 69 -9.74 -3.89 12.44
N ALA A 70 -9.72 -3.36 13.67
CA ALA A 70 -10.91 -3.08 14.46
C ALA A 70 -11.87 -2.08 13.82
N ASN A 71 -11.36 -1.18 12.95
CA ASN A 71 -12.10 -0.05 12.37
C ASN A 71 -12.18 -0.12 10.84
N ARG A 72 -12.05 -1.31 10.24
CA ARG A 72 -11.98 -1.49 8.77
C ARG A 72 -13.23 -1.04 7.99
N GLN A 73 -14.36 -0.84 8.67
CA GLN A 73 -15.63 -0.42 8.07
C GLN A 73 -16.06 0.94 8.61
N GLY A 74 -16.31 1.91 7.73
CA GLY A 74 -16.92 3.20 8.08
C GLY A 74 -15.97 4.30 8.58
N ALA A 75 -14.71 3.97 8.88
CA ALA A 75 -13.67 4.97 9.19
C ALA A 75 -12.92 5.42 7.93
N ASP A 76 -12.32 6.61 8.00
CA ASP A 76 -11.33 7.05 7.02
C ASP A 76 -10.03 6.24 7.20
N PRO A 77 -9.27 5.98 6.12
CA PRO A 77 -7.99 5.30 6.23
C PRO A 77 -7.01 6.14 7.05
N ILE A 78 -6.18 5.48 7.86
CA ILE A 78 -5.12 6.15 8.63
C ILE A 78 -3.93 6.52 7.74
N ALA A 79 -3.83 5.91 6.57
CA ALA A 79 -2.85 6.21 5.54
C ALA A 79 -3.39 5.72 4.18
N GLY A 80 -3.11 6.43 3.10
CA GLY A 80 -3.49 6.01 1.76
C GLY A 80 -2.73 6.79 0.68
N ASP A 81 -2.57 6.18 -0.48
CA ASP A 81 -1.82 6.71 -1.62
C ASP A 81 -2.27 6.03 -2.92
N ASP A 82 -2.33 6.77 -4.02
CA ASP A 82 -2.75 6.28 -5.35
C ASP A 82 -1.73 6.51 -6.48
N ASP A 83 -0.85 7.51 -6.43
CA ASP A 83 -0.01 7.85 -7.59
C ASP A 83 1.51 8.01 -7.32
N SER A 84 1.96 7.89 -6.07
CA SER A 84 3.34 8.22 -5.71
C SER A 84 4.37 7.13 -6.08
N GLY A 85 3.92 5.95 -6.52
CA GLY A 85 4.76 4.85 -7.01
C GLY A 85 5.24 5.03 -8.46
N GLY A 86 4.73 6.03 -9.17
CA GLY A 86 5.06 6.32 -10.57
C GLY A 86 4.30 5.42 -11.55
N ARG A 87 4.04 5.91 -12.76
CA ARG A 87 3.14 5.28 -13.75
C ARG A 87 1.78 4.89 -13.14
N MET A 88 1.18 5.76 -12.31
CA MET A 88 -0.10 5.50 -11.62
C MET A 88 -0.07 4.34 -10.61
N ASN A 89 1.12 3.85 -10.21
CA ASN A 89 1.21 2.88 -9.13
C ASN A 89 1.10 3.59 -7.78
N ALA A 90 0.52 2.90 -6.80
CA ALA A 90 0.44 3.39 -5.43
C ALA A 90 1.69 3.01 -4.63
N PHE A 91 2.23 3.95 -3.85
CA PHE A 91 3.32 3.69 -2.91
C PHE A 91 3.05 4.37 -1.57
N LEU A 92 2.98 3.58 -0.51
CA LEU A 92 2.67 4.07 0.83
C LEU A 92 3.84 3.82 1.78
N SER A 93 4.26 4.87 2.49
CA SER A 93 5.14 4.79 3.64
C SER A 93 4.39 5.27 4.87
N PHE A 94 4.21 4.41 5.87
CA PHE A 94 3.59 4.80 7.13
C PHE A 94 4.26 4.10 8.32
N THR A 95 4.12 4.65 9.52
CA THR A 95 4.61 4.06 10.76
C THR A 95 3.43 3.88 11.71
N PRO A 96 3.03 2.64 12.04
CA PRO A 96 2.00 2.40 13.05
C PRO A 96 2.42 3.01 14.40
N GLU A 97 1.50 3.65 15.11
CA GLU A 97 1.78 4.12 16.49
C GLU A 97 1.77 2.95 17.49
N GLU A 98 0.87 1.98 17.27
CA GLU A 98 0.67 0.82 18.13
C GLU A 98 0.93 -0.48 17.36
N SER A 99 1.41 -1.51 18.07
CA SER A 99 1.50 -2.85 17.52
C SER A 99 0.11 -3.48 17.45
N GLY A 100 -0.25 -4.05 16.30
CA GLY A 100 -1.58 -4.61 16.13
C GLY A 100 -1.87 -5.13 14.73
N ASP A 101 -3.12 -5.51 14.54
CA ASP A 101 -3.62 -5.98 13.27
C ASP A 101 -4.15 -4.80 12.44
N TYR A 102 -3.72 -4.74 11.19
CA TYR A 102 -4.06 -3.72 10.21
C TYR A 102 -4.59 -4.37 8.94
N ILE A 103 -5.53 -3.69 8.30
CA ILE A 103 -6.00 -4.02 6.97
C ILE A 103 -5.27 -3.12 5.97
N VAL A 104 -4.61 -3.75 5.01
CA VAL A 104 -4.13 -3.10 3.79
C VAL A 104 -5.14 -3.45 2.69
N ARG A 105 -5.86 -2.44 2.23
CA ARG A 105 -6.84 -2.55 1.16
C ARG A 105 -6.20 -2.18 -0.17
N ALA A 106 -6.26 -3.11 -1.12
CA ALA A 106 -5.98 -2.88 -2.53
C ALA A 106 -7.30 -2.58 -3.25
N THR A 107 -7.36 -1.45 -3.97
CA THR A 107 -8.56 -1.02 -4.71
C THR A 107 -8.17 -0.14 -5.91
N GLY A 108 -9.14 0.31 -6.70
CA GLY A 108 -8.93 1.36 -7.69
C GLY A 108 -9.09 2.77 -7.11
N SER A 109 -8.48 3.78 -7.70
CA SER A 109 -8.70 5.19 -7.31
C SER A 109 -10.12 5.62 -7.68
N THR A 110 -10.61 5.20 -8.85
CA THR A 110 -11.96 5.46 -9.37
C THR A 110 -12.76 4.17 -9.61
N SER A 111 -14.08 4.28 -9.79
CA SER A 111 -14.95 3.11 -10.06
C SER A 111 -14.78 2.52 -11.45
N ASP A 112 -14.41 3.33 -12.43
CA ASP A 112 -14.16 2.93 -13.82
C ASP A 112 -12.78 2.30 -14.02
N ARG A 113 -11.83 2.54 -13.12
CA ARG A 113 -10.49 1.93 -13.13
C ARG A 113 -10.22 1.07 -11.90
N SER A 114 -11.16 0.17 -11.62
CA SER A 114 -11.20 -0.62 -10.37
C SER A 114 -11.05 -2.13 -10.57
N ILE A 115 -10.74 -2.60 -11.77
CA ILE A 115 -10.62 -4.02 -12.12
C ILE A 115 -9.29 -4.19 -12.83
N GLY A 116 -8.56 -5.26 -12.56
CA GLY A 116 -7.28 -5.52 -13.18
C GLY A 116 -6.35 -6.32 -12.27
N SER A 117 -5.29 -6.86 -12.86
CA SER A 117 -4.26 -7.61 -12.15
C SER A 117 -3.27 -6.66 -11.49
N TYR A 118 -2.75 -7.05 -10.32
CA TYR A 118 -1.81 -6.24 -9.58
C TYR A 118 -0.81 -7.07 -8.79
N ARG A 119 0.30 -6.42 -8.42
CA ARG A 119 1.29 -6.95 -7.50
C ARG A 119 1.43 -6.05 -6.28
N LEU A 120 1.07 -6.58 -5.12
CA LEU A 120 1.21 -5.94 -3.82
C LEU A 120 2.53 -6.38 -3.17
N ARG A 121 3.29 -5.42 -2.65
CA ARG A 121 4.53 -5.69 -1.90
C ARG A 121 4.48 -4.97 -0.57
N VAL A 122 4.75 -5.70 0.51
CA VAL A 122 4.68 -5.19 1.88
C VAL A 122 5.97 -5.51 2.60
N GLY A 123 6.60 -4.49 3.18
CA GLY A 123 7.80 -4.62 3.99
C GLY A 123 7.69 -3.78 5.25
N GLN A 124 8.20 -4.29 6.36
CA GLN A 124 8.34 -3.55 7.61
C GLN A 124 9.82 -3.51 7.97
N GLN A 125 10.25 -2.44 8.63
CA GLN A 125 11.57 -2.40 9.24
C GLN A 125 11.73 -3.57 10.24
N PRO A 126 12.92 -4.18 10.30
CA PRO A 126 13.22 -5.27 11.24
C PRO A 126 13.01 -4.90 12.70
#